data_AF-A0A520JI14-F1
#
_entry.id   AF-A0A520JI14-F1
#
_cell.length_a   1.000
_cell.length_b   1.000
_cell.length_c   1.000
_cell.angle_alpha   90.00
_cell.angle_beta   90.00
_cell.angle_gamma   90.00
#
_symmetry.space_group_name_H-M   'P 1'
#
loop_
_entity.id
_entity.type
_entity.pdbx_description
1 polymer ?
#
loop_
_entity_poly.entity_id
_entity_poly.type
_entity_poly.pdbx_seq_one_letter_code
_entity_poly.pdbx_strand_id
1 'polypeptide(L)'
;MPGFRLLARLGAVLLGLTAGALPAQTAPTRVVNTATLSFGPDAARRTVSSNTVSLDVVRAKRPTSFSFRLLPPGYALTGLKCQATPTVVTTAAPIDAATLARAPRLTALDIHTPLIVVIDNPGDNLDPATRETVSVAVEVGAVRNALLLLETAPDSGVFAGGVPATGEGPPETKACDLPTKRGANITLSFAENDQSLASSSSLLIDPAGYVFDSQTAELIDGAVVSLVDETGAPASVFGDDGVSAYPATVTTGQPVTDASGRVYPALAGHYRFPFAPPGRYFLKIVPPGAYTAPSTVPRETLDALKDAAGQPFILNAASFGGGLTLADPEPFYADIPLDKASNSALLLTKTASVRQASPGDVIQYRIQVTNRGTDAARALHLSDTLPTGLRYERGSTRGTDEPRVSGD
;
A
#
# COMPACT_ATOMS: atom_id res chain seq x y z
N MET A 1 -75.53 52.60 70.99
CA MET A 1 -75.65 51.15 70.70
C MET A 1 -74.68 50.82 69.57
N PRO A 2 -74.00 49.66 69.62
CA PRO A 2 -72.54 49.45 69.50
C PRO A 2 -72.07 49.45 68.03
N GLY A 3 -70.80 49.64 67.61
CA GLY A 3 -69.48 49.55 68.23
C GLY A 3 -68.67 48.48 67.48
N PHE A 4 -67.58 48.81 66.76
CA PHE A 4 -66.55 47.80 66.38
C PHE A 4 -65.18 48.42 65.99
N ARG A 5 -64.26 48.26 66.95
CA ARG A 5 -62.80 48.02 66.95
C ARG A 5 -61.88 48.39 65.77
N LEU A 6 -60.90 49.23 66.13
CA LEU A 6 -59.55 49.38 65.56
C LEU A 6 -58.72 48.09 65.73
N LEU A 7 -57.91 47.71 64.74
CA LEU A 7 -56.68 46.92 64.95
C LEU A 7 -55.72 47.08 63.76
N ALA A 8 -54.57 47.68 64.05
CA ALA A 8 -53.42 47.85 63.17
C ALA A 8 -52.77 46.51 62.82
N ARG A 9 -52.22 46.38 61.61
CA ARG A 9 -51.26 45.31 61.27
C ARG A 9 -50.01 45.92 60.64
N LEU A 10 -48.89 45.61 61.29
CA LEU A 10 -47.51 45.90 60.89
C LEU A 10 -47.18 45.24 59.53
N GLY A 11 -46.40 45.95 58.73
CA GLY A 11 -45.76 45.43 57.53
C GLY A 11 -44.59 44.50 57.85
N ALA A 12 -44.45 43.46 57.04
CA ALA A 12 -43.28 42.59 56.99
C ALA A 12 -42.68 42.66 55.58
N VAL A 13 -41.41 43.03 55.55
CA VAL A 13 -40.52 43.12 54.38
C VAL A 13 -40.23 41.72 53.85
N LEU A 14 -40.42 41.48 52.55
CA LEU A 14 -39.85 40.31 51.85
C LEU A 14 -38.61 40.75 51.06
N LEU A 15 -37.45 40.26 51.48
CA LEU A 15 -36.21 40.28 50.71
C LEU A 15 -36.33 39.31 49.51
N GLY A 16 -36.06 39.81 48.30
CA GLY A 16 -35.87 38.98 47.12
C GLY A 16 -34.51 38.28 47.16
N LEU A 17 -34.51 36.95 47.12
CA LEU A 17 -33.36 36.11 46.84
C LEU A 17 -33.44 35.66 45.38
N THR A 18 -32.59 36.23 44.53
CA THR A 18 -32.33 35.76 43.17
C THR A 18 -31.51 34.47 43.25
N ALA A 19 -32.13 33.32 43.03
CA ALA A 19 -31.41 32.07 42.81
C ALA A 19 -30.92 32.03 41.35
N GLY A 20 -29.60 32.05 41.17
CA GLY A 20 -28.97 31.80 39.88
C GLY A 20 -29.30 30.40 39.38
N ALA A 21 -29.76 30.30 38.13
CA ALA A 21 -29.92 29.02 37.45
C ALA A 21 -28.53 28.44 37.14
N LEU A 22 -28.18 27.35 37.81
CA LEU A 22 -27.10 26.48 37.38
C LEU A 22 -27.54 25.73 36.10
N PRO A 23 -26.64 25.44 35.15
CA PRO A 23 -26.99 24.70 33.94
C PRO A 23 -27.46 23.29 34.33
N ALA A 24 -28.61 22.90 33.80
CA ALA A 24 -29.18 21.58 34.00
C ALA A 24 -28.24 20.52 33.42
N GLN A 25 -27.60 19.73 34.28
CA GLN A 25 -26.99 18.47 33.87
C GLN A 25 -28.11 17.56 33.37
N THR A 26 -28.08 17.21 32.08
CA THR A 26 -28.99 16.22 31.50
C THR A 26 -28.79 14.88 32.20
N ALA A 27 -29.79 14.44 32.95
CA ALA A 27 -29.79 13.15 33.63
C ALA A 27 -29.67 11.99 32.61
N PRO A 28 -28.94 10.89 32.93
CA PRO A 28 -28.85 9.73 32.05
C PRO A 28 -30.24 9.18 31.76
N THR A 29 -30.48 8.73 30.52
CA THR A 29 -31.77 8.16 30.13
C THR A 29 -31.91 6.80 30.83
N ARG A 30 -32.83 6.69 31.79
CA ARG A 30 -33.00 5.46 32.57
C ARG A 30 -33.90 4.48 31.82
N VAL A 31 -33.36 3.33 31.44
CA VAL A 31 -34.14 2.21 30.92
C VAL A 31 -34.57 1.34 32.09
N VAL A 32 -35.88 1.13 32.21
CA VAL A 32 -36.49 0.26 33.22
C VAL A 32 -37.14 -0.93 32.54
N ASN A 33 -36.88 -2.14 33.05
CA ASN A 33 -37.48 -3.36 32.54
C ASN A 33 -38.07 -4.19 33.69
N THR A 34 -39.32 -4.63 33.53
CA THR A 34 -40.05 -5.48 34.48
C THR A 34 -40.77 -6.54 33.66
N ALA A 35 -40.43 -7.82 33.87
CA ALA A 35 -41.10 -8.92 33.18
C ALA A 35 -42.45 -9.24 33.85
N THR A 36 -43.41 -9.75 33.08
CA THR A 36 -44.70 -10.21 33.59
C THR A 36 -44.98 -11.64 33.17
N LEU A 37 -45.32 -12.51 34.13
CA LEU A 37 -45.80 -13.86 33.90
C LEU A 37 -47.33 -13.88 34.04
N SER A 38 -48.04 -14.39 33.03
CA SER A 38 -49.50 -14.58 33.07
C SER A 38 -49.86 -16.06 32.95
N PHE A 39 -50.63 -16.60 33.90
CA PHE A 39 -51.01 -18.02 33.95
C PHE A 39 -52.46 -18.24 34.43
N GLY A 40 -53.03 -19.39 34.08
CA GLY A 40 -54.43 -19.74 34.31
C GLY A 40 -55.29 -19.71 33.02
N PRO A 41 -56.53 -20.21 33.08
CA PRO A 41 -57.45 -20.22 31.93
C PRO A 41 -57.82 -18.79 31.51
N ASP A 42 -58.10 -18.57 30.22
CA ASP A 42 -58.23 -17.22 29.64
C ASP A 42 -59.25 -16.32 30.35
N ALA A 43 -60.34 -16.88 30.87
CA ALA A 43 -61.37 -16.15 31.62
C ALA A 43 -60.98 -15.74 33.06
N ALA A 44 -59.88 -16.29 33.61
CA ALA A 44 -59.41 -16.04 34.98
C ALA A 44 -57.89 -15.93 35.08
N ARG A 45 -57.24 -15.43 34.03
CA ARG A 45 -55.78 -15.32 33.94
C ARG A 45 -55.24 -14.41 35.03
N ARG A 46 -54.25 -14.90 35.77
CA ARG A 46 -53.54 -14.15 36.82
C ARG A 46 -52.19 -13.70 36.30
N THR A 47 -51.80 -12.48 36.62
CA THR A 47 -50.53 -11.90 36.21
C THR A 47 -49.69 -11.54 37.42
N VAL A 48 -48.41 -11.90 37.39
CA VAL A 48 -47.42 -11.57 38.41
C VAL A 48 -46.24 -10.87 37.72
N SER A 49 -45.77 -9.76 38.29
CA SER A 49 -44.60 -9.04 37.78
C SER A 49 -43.33 -9.53 38.48
N SER A 50 -42.20 -9.51 37.77
CA SER A 50 -40.87 -9.75 38.35
C SER A 50 -40.39 -8.53 39.15
N ASN A 51 -39.19 -8.63 39.71
CA ASN A 51 -38.44 -7.43 40.12
C ASN A 51 -38.20 -6.51 38.90
N THR A 52 -38.03 -5.21 39.18
CA THR A 52 -37.68 -4.21 38.17
C THR A 52 -36.16 -4.05 38.12
N VAL A 53 -35.59 -4.06 36.92
CA VAL A 53 -34.18 -3.75 36.68
C VAL A 53 -34.11 -2.35 36.05
N SER A 54 -33.30 -1.46 36.62
CA SER A 54 -33.03 -0.12 36.09
C SER A 54 -31.59 0.01 35.66
N LEU A 55 -31.37 0.50 34.44
CA LEU A 55 -30.06 0.76 33.85
C LEU A 55 -30.00 2.24 33.46
N ASP A 56 -28.97 2.95 33.89
CA ASP A 56 -28.73 4.33 33.44
C ASP A 56 -27.98 4.27 32.11
N VAL A 57 -28.60 4.77 31.02
CA VAL A 57 -27.97 4.87 29.70
C VAL A 57 -27.16 6.16 29.67
N VAL A 58 -25.85 6.02 29.82
CA VAL A 58 -24.87 7.07 29.45
C VAL A 58 -25.06 7.35 27.96
N ARG A 59 -25.07 8.64 27.57
CA ARG A 59 -25.19 9.14 26.19
C ARG A 59 -24.46 8.16 25.27
N ALA A 60 -25.22 7.38 24.49
CA ALA A 60 -24.65 6.22 23.81
C ALA A 60 -23.54 6.71 22.89
N LYS A 61 -22.29 6.29 23.19
CA LYS A 61 -21.15 6.58 22.32
C LYS A 61 -21.54 6.20 20.89
N ARG A 62 -21.28 7.09 19.94
CA ARG A 62 -21.64 6.85 18.55
C ARG A 62 -20.55 6.00 17.87
N PRO A 63 -20.92 5.05 17.00
CA PRO A 63 -19.92 4.28 16.26
C PRO A 63 -19.14 5.20 15.33
N THR A 64 -17.88 4.84 15.09
CA THR A 64 -17.04 5.48 14.07
C THR A 64 -16.71 4.49 12.96
N SER A 65 -16.56 4.96 11.73
CA SER A 65 -16.15 4.13 10.60
C SER A 65 -15.17 4.86 9.69
N PHE A 66 -14.12 4.15 9.28
CA PHE A 66 -13.15 4.66 8.31
C PHE A 66 -13.51 4.26 6.88
N SER A 67 -13.20 5.15 5.93
CA SER A 67 -13.11 4.79 4.52
C SER A 67 -11.98 5.53 3.82
N PHE A 68 -11.46 4.93 2.76
CA PHE A 68 -10.48 5.54 1.87
C PHE A 68 -11.16 5.93 0.58
N ARG A 69 -10.81 7.11 0.04
CA ARG A 69 -11.30 7.59 -1.26
C ARG A 69 -10.16 8.01 -2.15
N LEU A 70 -10.41 7.90 -3.46
CA LEU A 70 -9.56 8.48 -4.48
C LEU A 70 -9.79 9.98 -4.56
N LEU A 71 -8.75 10.73 -4.92
CA LEU A 71 -8.94 12.12 -5.28
C LEU A 71 -9.79 12.21 -6.56
N PRO A 72 -10.77 13.13 -6.62
CA PRO A 72 -11.41 13.46 -7.88
C PRO A 72 -10.37 13.94 -8.91
N PRO A 73 -10.56 13.65 -10.21
CA PRO A 73 -9.65 14.10 -11.26
C PRO A 73 -9.39 15.61 -11.20
N GLY A 74 -8.12 16.00 -11.24
CA GLY A 74 -7.70 17.41 -11.23
C GLY A 74 -7.77 18.11 -9.87
N TYR A 75 -8.07 17.40 -8.78
CA TYR A 75 -8.06 17.99 -7.44
C TYR A 75 -6.62 18.19 -6.93
N ALA A 76 -6.30 19.43 -6.52
CA ALA A 76 -5.00 19.77 -5.95
C ALA A 76 -5.05 19.75 -4.42
N LEU A 77 -4.13 19.02 -3.79
CA LEU A 77 -3.99 19.00 -2.34
C LEU A 77 -3.29 20.28 -1.85
N THR A 78 -4.07 21.26 -1.43
CA THR A 78 -3.56 22.51 -0.84
C THR A 78 -3.87 22.60 0.64
N GLY A 79 -3.04 23.29 1.42
CA GLY A 79 -3.31 23.55 2.84
C GLY A 79 -2.84 22.46 3.81
N LEU A 80 -2.06 21.49 3.33
CA LEU A 80 -1.37 20.51 4.17
C LEU A 80 -0.40 21.23 5.12
N LYS A 81 -0.35 20.83 6.40
CA LYS A 81 0.62 21.36 7.37
C LYS A 81 1.29 20.22 8.11
N CYS A 82 2.54 20.45 8.52
CA CYS A 82 3.30 19.50 9.32
C CYS A 82 3.81 20.15 10.60
N GLN A 83 3.56 19.50 11.72
CA GLN A 83 4.21 19.78 12.99
C GLN A 83 5.08 18.58 13.35
N ALA A 84 6.40 18.74 13.34
CA ALA A 84 7.34 17.65 13.59
C ALA A 84 7.74 17.49 15.07
N THR A 85 7.47 18.49 15.91
CA THR A 85 7.88 18.51 17.33
C THR A 85 6.76 19.06 18.24
N PRO A 86 6.63 18.55 19.49
CA PRO A 86 7.36 17.42 20.08
C PRO A 86 6.88 16.04 19.56
N THR A 87 5.73 15.98 18.91
CA THR A 87 5.16 14.79 18.25
C THR A 87 4.82 15.13 16.79
N VAL A 88 4.90 14.14 15.91
CA VAL A 88 4.60 14.31 14.49
C VAL A 88 3.08 14.33 14.28
N VAL A 89 2.56 15.50 13.91
CA VAL A 89 1.15 15.73 13.59
C VAL A 89 1.03 16.35 12.20
N THR A 90 0.31 15.66 11.32
CA THR A 90 -0.01 16.13 9.98
C THR A 90 -1.41 16.73 9.99
N THR A 91 -1.56 17.99 9.61
CA THR A 91 -2.88 18.53 9.25
C THR A 91 -3.13 18.20 7.79
N ALA A 92 -4.12 17.35 7.53
CA ALA A 92 -4.46 16.91 6.19
C ALA A 92 -4.98 18.08 5.32
N ALA A 93 -4.86 17.96 4.00
CA ALA A 93 -5.47 18.93 3.09
C ALA A 93 -7.01 18.86 3.25
N PRO A 94 -7.70 19.99 3.48
CA PRO A 94 -9.13 19.97 3.79
C PRO A 94 -9.95 19.48 2.58
N ILE A 95 -10.88 18.56 2.84
CA ILE A 95 -11.82 18.06 1.85
C ILE A 95 -13.22 18.57 2.22
N ASP A 96 -13.93 19.16 1.26
CA ASP A 96 -15.32 19.58 1.44
C ASP A 96 -16.31 18.49 1.01
N ALA A 97 -17.58 18.64 1.42
CA ALA A 97 -18.63 17.67 1.13
C ALA A 97 -18.83 17.44 -0.38
N ALA A 98 -18.71 18.49 -1.20
CA ALA A 98 -18.87 18.39 -2.66
C ALA A 98 -17.72 17.60 -3.32
N THR A 99 -16.50 17.78 -2.85
CA THR A 99 -15.32 17.03 -3.29
C THR A 99 -15.44 15.57 -2.86
N LEU A 100 -15.80 15.33 -1.58
CA LEU A 100 -15.98 13.97 -1.06
C LEU A 100 -17.10 13.21 -1.81
N ALA A 101 -18.21 13.87 -2.13
CA ALA A 101 -19.30 13.24 -2.88
C ALA A 101 -18.91 12.76 -4.29
N ARG A 102 -17.88 13.38 -4.89
CA ARG A 102 -17.33 13.00 -6.20
C ARG A 102 -16.16 12.02 -6.09
N ALA A 103 -15.66 11.77 -4.89
CA ALA A 103 -14.48 10.96 -4.64
C ALA A 103 -14.86 9.46 -4.64
N PRO A 104 -14.39 8.67 -5.62
CA PRO A 104 -14.66 7.23 -5.65
C PRO A 104 -14.08 6.53 -4.42
N ARG A 105 -14.64 5.37 -4.05
CA ARG A 105 -14.02 4.53 -3.01
C ARG A 105 -12.64 4.06 -3.49
N LEU A 106 -11.69 4.02 -2.56
CA LEU A 106 -10.37 3.43 -2.77
C LEU A 106 -10.33 2.06 -2.11
N THR A 107 -9.98 1.03 -2.88
CA THR A 107 -9.95 -0.37 -2.46
C THR A 107 -8.53 -0.92 -2.39
N ALA A 108 -7.59 -0.41 -3.20
CA ALA A 108 -6.16 -0.73 -3.16
C ALA A 108 -5.32 0.54 -3.28
N LEU A 109 -4.23 0.68 -2.50
CA LEU A 109 -3.40 1.89 -2.52
C LEU A 109 -2.08 1.66 -3.25
N ASP A 110 -1.86 2.37 -4.35
CA ASP A 110 -0.53 2.48 -4.96
C ASP A 110 0.32 3.54 -4.23
N ILE A 111 1.62 3.29 -4.04
CA ILE A 111 2.54 4.21 -3.32
C ILE A 111 2.64 5.60 -3.95
N HIS A 112 2.37 5.68 -5.26
CA HIS A 112 2.39 6.91 -6.04
C HIS A 112 1.01 7.58 -6.14
N THR A 113 0.00 7.02 -5.47
CA THR A 113 -1.37 7.52 -5.53
C THR A 113 -1.72 8.30 -4.25
N PRO A 114 -2.09 9.59 -4.36
CA PRO A 114 -2.64 10.33 -3.23
C PRO A 114 -4.02 9.77 -2.86
N LEU A 115 -4.41 9.92 -1.60
CA LEU A 115 -5.67 9.40 -1.08
C LEU A 115 -6.40 10.41 -0.20
N ILE A 116 -7.70 10.21 -0.02
CA ILE A 116 -8.51 10.89 1.00
C ILE A 116 -8.82 9.90 2.11
N VAL A 117 -8.46 10.26 3.34
CA VAL A 117 -8.90 9.56 4.55
C VAL A 117 -10.21 10.16 4.99
N VAL A 118 -11.18 9.31 5.32
CA VAL A 118 -12.48 9.72 5.86
C VAL A 118 -12.77 8.94 7.13
N ILE A 119 -13.29 9.63 8.14
CA ILE A 119 -13.92 9.03 9.31
C ILE A 119 -15.33 9.62 9.49
N ASP A 120 -16.33 8.75 9.49
CA ASP A 120 -17.67 9.10 9.97
C ASP A 120 -17.61 9.08 11.50
N ASN A 121 -17.74 10.25 12.12
CA ASN A 121 -17.63 10.42 13.56
C ASN A 121 -18.69 11.42 14.09
N PRO A 122 -19.97 11.05 14.08
CA PRO A 122 -21.04 11.94 14.51
C PRO A 122 -21.06 12.19 16.03
N GLY A 123 -20.20 11.53 16.81
CA GLY A 123 -20.06 11.79 18.25
C GLY A 123 -19.19 13.01 18.55
N ASP A 124 -18.17 13.27 17.71
CA ASP A 124 -17.26 14.41 17.85
C ASP A 124 -17.65 15.63 16.98
N ASN A 125 -18.85 15.63 16.41
CA ASN A 125 -19.49 16.83 15.84
C ASN A 125 -20.33 17.50 16.94
N LEU A 126 -19.78 18.53 17.58
CA LEU A 126 -20.31 19.16 18.79
C LEU A 126 -20.90 20.55 18.54
N ASP A 127 -20.33 21.32 17.62
CA ASP A 127 -20.79 22.66 17.27
C ASP A 127 -21.33 22.71 15.83
N PRO A 128 -22.67 22.76 15.65
CA PRO A 128 -23.25 22.75 14.31
C PRO A 128 -22.94 24.00 13.48
N ALA A 129 -22.39 25.06 14.08
CA ALA A 129 -22.04 26.29 13.38
C ALA A 129 -20.61 26.31 12.82
N THR A 130 -19.74 25.40 13.26
CA THR A 130 -18.32 25.41 12.89
C THR A 130 -17.88 24.06 12.35
N ARG A 131 -16.85 24.07 11.49
CA ARG A 131 -16.19 22.83 11.06
C ARG A 131 -15.17 22.44 12.11
N GLU A 132 -15.33 21.27 12.67
CA GLU A 132 -14.48 20.78 13.74
C GLU A 132 -13.36 19.88 13.21
N THR A 133 -12.37 19.57 14.05
CA THR A 133 -11.26 18.68 13.69
C THR A 133 -11.22 17.45 14.56
N VAL A 134 -10.88 16.32 13.96
CA VAL A 134 -10.63 15.06 14.68
C VAL A 134 -9.22 14.55 14.39
N SER A 135 -8.54 14.07 15.43
CA SER A 135 -7.22 13.45 15.30
C SER A 135 -7.37 11.93 15.15
N VAL A 136 -6.76 11.36 14.13
CA VAL A 136 -6.68 9.90 13.91
C VAL A 136 -5.23 9.46 13.92
N ALA A 137 -4.94 8.27 14.45
CA ALA A 137 -3.60 7.70 14.41
C ALA A 137 -3.38 6.98 13.07
N VAL A 138 -2.18 7.14 12.51
CA VAL A 138 -1.75 6.52 11.27
C VAL A 138 -0.49 5.70 11.51
N GLU A 139 -0.52 4.45 11.07
CA GLU A 139 0.56 3.49 11.23
C GLU A 139 0.97 2.90 9.89
N VAL A 140 2.27 2.97 9.56
CA VAL A 140 2.85 2.32 8.37
C VAL A 140 4.16 1.64 8.79
N GLY A 141 4.18 0.31 8.83
CA GLY A 141 5.33 -0.43 9.36
C GLY A 141 5.64 -0.04 10.81
N ALA A 142 6.82 0.54 11.06
CA ALA A 142 7.23 1.05 12.37
C ALA A 142 6.90 2.53 12.59
N VAL A 143 6.46 3.25 11.57
CA VAL A 143 6.15 4.68 11.66
C VAL A 143 4.77 4.87 12.29
N ARG A 144 4.66 5.87 13.17
CA ARG A 144 3.46 6.23 13.93
C ARG A 144 3.31 7.74 13.92
N ASN A 145 2.26 8.24 13.26
CA ASN A 145 1.95 9.66 13.14
C ASN A 145 0.48 9.93 13.54
N ALA A 146 0.15 11.19 13.83
CA ALA A 146 -1.24 11.62 13.95
C ALA A 146 -1.66 12.42 12.71
N LEU A 147 -2.87 12.19 12.22
CA LEU A 147 -3.47 12.93 11.11
C LEU A 147 -4.69 13.69 11.64
N LEU A 148 -4.66 15.01 11.51
CA LEU A 148 -5.77 15.88 11.86
C LEU A 148 -6.66 16.06 10.63
N LEU A 149 -7.90 15.59 10.73
CA LEU A 149 -8.93 15.67 9.69
C LEU A 149 -9.90 16.80 10.03
N LEU A 150 -10.37 17.51 9.02
CA LEU A 150 -11.36 18.58 9.16
C LEU A 150 -12.73 18.05 8.73
N GLU A 151 -13.76 18.46 9.45
CA GLU A 151 -15.13 18.16 9.09
C GLU A 151 -15.44 18.64 7.65
N THR A 152 -16.22 17.89 6.87
CA THR A 152 -16.44 18.18 5.44
C THR A 152 -17.38 19.36 5.19
N ALA A 153 -18.30 19.63 6.12
CA ALA A 153 -19.18 20.79 6.20
C ALA A 153 -19.62 20.96 7.67
N PRO A 154 -20.04 22.16 8.12
CA PRO A 154 -20.58 22.33 9.47
C PRO A 154 -21.71 21.33 9.73
N ASP A 155 -21.70 20.70 10.90
CA ASP A 155 -22.70 19.72 11.36
C ASP A 155 -22.83 18.44 10.49
N SER A 156 -21.79 18.11 9.71
CA SER A 156 -21.82 16.90 8.87
C SER A 156 -21.57 15.61 9.64
N GLY A 157 -20.80 15.66 10.73
CA GLY A 157 -20.31 14.45 11.42
C GLY A 157 -19.34 13.60 10.59
N VAL A 158 -18.87 14.11 9.45
CA VAL A 158 -17.95 13.42 8.53
C VAL A 158 -16.68 14.24 8.42
N PHE A 159 -15.55 13.65 8.81
CA PHE A 159 -14.24 14.31 8.80
C PHE A 159 -13.38 13.68 7.71
N ALA A 160 -12.75 14.53 6.90
CA ALA A 160 -11.95 14.06 5.78
C ALA A 160 -10.70 14.92 5.56
N GLY A 161 -9.70 14.27 4.97
CA GLY A 161 -8.41 14.89 4.74
C GLY A 161 -7.67 14.22 3.59
N GLY A 162 -7.17 15.04 2.66
CA GLY A 162 -6.31 14.59 1.57
C GLY A 162 -4.87 14.40 2.04
N VAL A 163 -4.28 13.28 1.66
CA VAL A 163 -2.90 12.88 1.95
C VAL A 163 -2.18 12.67 0.61
N PRO A 164 -1.07 13.37 0.36
CA PRO A 164 -0.30 13.18 -0.88
C PRO A 164 0.36 11.80 -0.91
N ALA A 165 0.78 11.38 -2.11
CA ALA A 165 1.68 10.24 -2.24
C ALA A 165 3.02 10.54 -1.54
N THR A 166 3.74 9.49 -1.14
CA THR A 166 5.04 9.65 -0.47
C THR A 166 5.99 10.48 -1.34
N GLY A 167 6.61 11.49 -0.76
CA GLY A 167 7.56 12.37 -1.44
C GLY A 167 6.94 13.43 -2.36
N GLU A 168 5.62 13.42 -2.60
CA GLU A 168 4.90 14.36 -3.47
C GLU A 168 4.25 15.53 -2.71
N GLY A 169 4.39 15.56 -1.38
CA GLY A 169 3.92 16.67 -0.56
C GLY A 169 4.77 17.94 -0.73
N PRO A 170 4.23 19.12 -0.35
CA PRO A 170 5.01 20.35 -0.28
C PRO A 170 6.29 20.17 0.55
N PRO A 171 7.43 20.78 0.18
CA PRO A 171 8.72 20.58 0.86
C PRO A 171 8.68 20.78 2.38
N GLU A 172 7.85 21.71 2.85
CA GLU A 172 7.64 22.02 4.27
C GLU A 172 6.95 20.89 5.05
N THR A 173 6.30 19.95 4.36
CA THR A 173 5.60 18.81 4.97
C THR A 173 6.41 17.53 5.02
N LYS A 174 7.66 17.55 4.51
CA LYS A 174 8.52 16.37 4.40
C LYS A 174 8.75 15.61 5.71
N ALA A 175 8.76 16.30 6.85
CA ALA A 175 8.92 15.66 8.17
C ALA A 175 7.70 14.83 8.60
N CYS A 176 6.55 15.05 7.97
CA CYS A 176 5.29 14.34 8.21
C CYS A 176 4.94 13.38 7.07
N ASP A 177 5.84 13.24 6.10
CA ASP A 177 5.67 12.33 4.98
C ASP A 177 5.53 10.90 5.51
N LEU A 178 4.51 10.20 5.04
CA LEU A 178 4.27 8.82 5.43
C LEU A 178 5.08 7.95 4.48
N PRO A 179 6.12 7.24 4.95
CA PRO A 179 6.90 6.38 4.09
C PRO A 179 6.05 5.17 3.73
N THR A 180 5.41 5.22 2.56
CA THR A 180 4.76 4.05 2.01
C THR A 180 5.83 3.08 1.53
N LYS A 181 5.67 1.81 1.91
CA LYS A 181 6.53 0.73 1.44
C LYS A 181 5.66 -0.25 0.69
N ARG A 182 6.13 -0.67 -0.48
CA ARG A 182 5.50 -1.71 -1.30
C ARG A 182 5.17 -2.95 -0.44
N GLY A 183 3.93 -3.39 -0.47
CA GLY A 183 3.45 -4.56 0.29
C GLY A 183 3.28 -4.33 1.80
N ALA A 184 3.44 -3.11 2.31
CA ALA A 184 3.08 -2.78 3.69
C ALA A 184 1.59 -2.44 3.81
N ASN A 185 1.06 -2.41 5.03
CA ASN A 185 -0.28 -1.91 5.31
C ASN A 185 -0.21 -0.49 5.88
N ILE A 186 -1.11 0.38 5.43
CA ILE A 186 -1.46 1.60 6.15
C ILE A 186 -2.64 1.29 7.06
N THR A 187 -2.49 1.53 8.36
CA THR A 187 -3.54 1.31 9.35
C THR A 187 -3.94 2.64 9.98
N LEU A 188 -5.24 2.92 9.94
CA LEU A 188 -5.86 4.05 10.60
C LEU A 188 -6.56 3.56 11.86
N SER A 189 -6.43 4.32 12.95
CA SER A 189 -7.18 4.04 14.17
C SER A 189 -7.68 5.31 14.83
N PHE A 190 -8.86 5.18 15.44
CA PHE A 190 -9.46 6.19 16.30
C PHE A 190 -9.65 5.57 17.69
N ALA A 191 -9.11 6.25 18.70
CA ALA A 191 -9.25 5.80 20.08
C ALA A 191 -10.61 6.21 20.64
N GLU A 192 -11.22 5.31 21.41
CA GLU A 192 -12.50 5.59 22.06
C GLU A 192 -12.40 6.80 22.99
N ASN A 193 -13.41 7.66 22.97
CA ASN A 193 -13.54 8.81 23.86
C ASN A 193 -14.93 8.85 24.51
N ASP A 194 -15.31 9.98 25.11
CA ASP A 194 -16.59 10.12 25.82
C ASP A 194 -17.82 10.13 24.88
N GLN A 195 -17.64 10.48 23.61
CA GLN A 195 -18.72 10.62 22.63
C GLN A 195 -18.74 9.53 21.57
N SER A 196 -17.61 8.88 21.31
CA SER A 196 -17.36 8.07 20.12
C SER A 196 -16.63 6.78 20.46
N LEU A 197 -17.09 5.68 19.85
CA LEU A 197 -16.47 4.36 19.97
C LEU A 197 -15.18 4.30 19.13
N ALA A 198 -14.24 3.48 19.58
CA ALA A 198 -13.04 3.19 18.82
C ALA A 198 -13.36 2.50 17.49
N SER A 199 -12.53 2.75 16.48
CA SER A 199 -12.53 2.00 15.23
C SER A 199 -11.13 1.94 14.63
N SER A 200 -10.92 0.98 13.73
CA SER A 200 -9.71 0.90 12.93
C SER A 200 -10.01 0.36 11.55
N SER A 201 -9.14 0.70 10.60
CA SER A 201 -9.19 0.17 9.24
C SER A 201 -7.78 0.07 8.68
N SER A 202 -7.56 -0.88 7.78
CA SER A 202 -6.26 -1.11 7.17
C SER A 202 -6.43 -1.24 5.66
N LEU A 203 -5.45 -0.72 4.91
CA LEU A 203 -5.39 -0.79 3.46
C LEU A 203 -4.01 -1.29 3.05
N LEU A 204 -3.98 -2.33 2.22
CA LEU A 204 -2.74 -2.84 1.65
C LEU A 204 -2.19 -1.83 0.64
N ILE A 205 -0.91 -1.53 0.78
CA ILE A 205 -0.14 -0.81 -0.23
C ILE A 205 0.20 -1.82 -1.32
N ASP A 206 -0.45 -1.66 -2.47
CA ASP A 206 -0.34 -2.49 -3.66
C ASP A 206 1.13 -2.81 -3.93
N PRO A 207 1.51 -4.10 -3.93
CA PRO A 207 2.81 -4.51 -4.38
C PRO A 207 2.93 -4.38 -5.93
N ALA A 208 3.08 -3.14 -6.39
CA ALA A 208 3.36 -2.71 -7.77
C ALA A 208 4.37 -3.56 -8.55
N GLY A 209 4.02 -4.19 -9.67
CA GLY A 209 4.93 -5.06 -10.42
C GLY A 209 6.00 -4.31 -11.22
N TYR A 210 7.24 -4.80 -11.23
CA TYR A 210 8.32 -4.26 -12.05
C TYR A 210 8.92 -5.29 -12.99
N VAL A 211 9.26 -4.87 -14.22
CA VAL A 211 10.09 -5.63 -15.16
C VAL A 211 11.51 -5.07 -15.11
N PHE A 212 12.50 -5.95 -14.96
CA PHE A 212 13.89 -5.54 -14.79
C PHE A 212 14.87 -6.47 -15.50
N ASP A 213 16.06 -5.96 -15.81
CA ASP A 213 17.16 -6.70 -16.41
C ASP A 213 17.79 -7.64 -15.37
N SER A 214 17.80 -8.93 -15.67
CA SER A 214 18.24 -9.99 -14.74
C SER A 214 19.73 -9.95 -14.36
N GLN A 215 20.52 -9.08 -15.01
CA GLN A 215 21.96 -8.93 -14.75
C GLN A 215 22.30 -7.60 -14.07
N THR A 216 21.58 -6.53 -14.40
CA THR A 216 21.90 -5.16 -13.99
C THR A 216 20.92 -4.57 -12.99
N ALA A 217 19.75 -5.20 -12.78
CA ALA A 217 18.62 -4.67 -12.01
C ALA A 217 18.01 -3.37 -12.57
N GLU A 218 18.42 -2.93 -13.77
CA GLU A 218 17.82 -1.79 -14.43
C GLU A 218 16.37 -2.10 -14.84
N LEU A 219 15.47 -1.15 -14.60
CA LEU A 219 14.05 -1.27 -14.96
C LEU A 219 13.87 -1.21 -16.48
N ILE A 220 12.97 -2.03 -17.02
CA ILE A 220 12.77 -2.18 -18.47
C ILE A 220 11.37 -1.69 -18.89
N ASP A 221 11.35 -0.62 -19.67
CA ASP A 221 10.15 -0.13 -20.37
C ASP A 221 9.87 -0.91 -21.66
N GLY A 222 8.60 -0.93 -22.08
CA GLY A 222 8.18 -1.51 -23.36
C GLY A 222 7.88 -3.01 -23.34
N ALA A 223 7.97 -3.69 -22.20
CA ALA A 223 7.51 -5.06 -22.06
C ALA A 223 5.98 -5.10 -22.02
N VAL A 224 5.36 -5.95 -22.84
CA VAL A 224 3.89 -6.15 -22.79
C VAL A 224 3.59 -7.27 -21.81
N VAL A 225 2.85 -6.92 -20.75
CA VAL A 225 2.46 -7.83 -19.67
C VAL A 225 0.97 -8.06 -19.76
N SER A 226 0.54 -9.32 -19.86
CA SER A 226 -0.87 -9.70 -19.84
C SER A 226 -1.18 -10.63 -18.68
N LEU A 227 -2.21 -10.30 -17.90
CA LEU A 227 -2.79 -11.20 -16.92
C LEU A 227 -3.83 -12.10 -17.60
N VAL A 228 -3.63 -13.41 -17.51
CA VAL A 228 -4.54 -14.40 -18.09
C VAL A 228 -5.01 -15.39 -17.03
N ASP A 229 -6.21 -15.92 -17.21
CA ASP A 229 -6.77 -16.98 -16.35
C ASP A 229 -6.18 -18.37 -16.66
N GLU A 230 -6.66 -19.41 -15.98
CA GLU A 230 -6.23 -20.80 -16.20
C GLU A 230 -6.45 -21.31 -17.63
N THR A 231 -7.38 -20.71 -18.39
CA THR A 231 -7.66 -21.07 -19.78
C THR A 231 -6.75 -20.34 -20.77
N GLY A 232 -5.98 -19.35 -20.29
CA GLY A 232 -5.17 -18.45 -21.11
C GLY A 232 -5.95 -17.29 -21.72
N ALA A 233 -7.21 -17.10 -21.33
CA ALA A 233 -8.01 -15.94 -21.72
C ALA A 233 -7.61 -14.71 -20.90
N PRO A 234 -7.77 -13.47 -21.42
CA PRO A 234 -7.52 -12.25 -20.65
C PRO A 234 -8.36 -12.23 -19.37
N ALA A 235 -7.71 -11.93 -18.24
CA ALA A 235 -8.38 -11.85 -16.95
C ALA A 235 -9.33 -10.62 -16.85
N SER A 236 -10.33 -10.71 -15.98
CA SER A 236 -11.10 -9.53 -15.58
C SER A 236 -10.30 -8.75 -14.53
N VAL A 237 -9.85 -7.54 -14.88
CA VAL A 237 -9.10 -6.66 -13.99
C VAL A 237 -9.90 -5.39 -13.73
N PHE A 238 -9.79 -4.86 -12.50
CA PHE A 238 -10.43 -3.61 -12.09
C PHE A 238 -9.40 -2.62 -11.59
N GLY A 239 -9.72 -1.32 -11.71
CA GLY A 239 -8.88 -0.22 -11.22
C GLY A 239 -8.88 -0.16 -9.69
N ASP A 240 -8.22 0.86 -9.11
CA ASP A 240 -8.08 0.98 -7.65
C ASP A 240 -9.43 1.18 -6.92
N ASP A 241 -10.51 1.51 -7.65
CA ASP A 241 -11.87 1.59 -7.13
C ASP A 241 -12.54 0.22 -6.94
N GLY A 242 -11.95 -0.85 -7.49
CA GLY A 242 -12.44 -2.23 -7.46
C GLY A 242 -13.67 -2.48 -8.34
N VAL A 243 -14.06 -1.53 -9.19
CA VAL A 243 -15.31 -1.59 -9.98
C VAL A 243 -15.08 -1.26 -11.45
N SER A 244 -14.23 -0.27 -11.75
CA SER A 244 -13.99 0.18 -13.12
C SER A 244 -13.08 -0.80 -13.85
N ALA A 245 -13.51 -1.25 -15.02
CA ALA A 245 -12.74 -2.20 -15.81
C ALA A 245 -11.36 -1.62 -16.16
N TYR A 246 -10.32 -2.41 -15.90
CA TYR A 246 -8.92 -2.08 -16.13
C TYR A 246 -8.33 -3.03 -17.19
N PRO A 247 -7.40 -2.58 -18.05
CA PRO A 247 -6.83 -3.45 -19.07
C PRO A 247 -6.10 -4.66 -18.49
N ALA A 248 -6.45 -5.86 -18.95
CA ALA A 248 -5.73 -7.09 -18.62
C ALA A 248 -4.35 -7.18 -19.30
N THR A 249 -4.06 -6.28 -20.24
CA THR A 249 -2.77 -6.16 -20.92
C THR A 249 -2.29 -4.73 -20.81
N VAL A 250 -1.05 -4.55 -20.34
CA VAL A 250 -0.40 -3.25 -20.15
C VAL A 250 1.02 -3.30 -20.71
N THR A 251 1.60 -2.15 -21.00
CA THR A 251 3.01 -2.02 -21.41
C THR A 251 3.78 -1.32 -20.30
N THR A 252 4.92 -1.87 -19.90
CA THR A 252 5.73 -1.24 -18.86
C THR A 252 6.22 0.14 -19.27
N GLY A 253 6.29 1.08 -18.33
CA GLY A 253 6.71 2.45 -18.62
C GLY A 253 5.66 3.33 -19.28
N GLN A 254 4.43 2.85 -19.47
CA GLN A 254 3.37 3.59 -20.15
C GLN A 254 2.20 3.91 -19.21
N PRO A 255 1.49 5.03 -19.44
CA PRO A 255 0.30 5.33 -18.65
C PRO A 255 -0.83 4.37 -19.04
N VAL A 256 -1.70 4.08 -18.07
CA VAL A 256 -2.90 3.24 -18.29
C VAL A 256 -4.14 4.05 -17.96
N THR A 257 -5.25 3.80 -18.65
CA THR A 257 -6.54 4.43 -18.35
C THR A 257 -7.59 3.36 -18.17
N ASP A 258 -8.30 3.39 -17.05
CA ASP A 258 -9.42 2.47 -16.81
C ASP A 258 -10.75 3.00 -17.40
N ALA A 259 -11.80 2.20 -17.28
CA ALA A 259 -13.14 2.52 -17.80
C ALA A 259 -13.81 3.73 -17.11
N SER A 260 -13.30 4.20 -15.95
CA SER A 260 -13.77 5.46 -15.34
C SER A 260 -13.14 6.69 -16.00
N GLY A 261 -12.13 6.50 -16.84
CA GLY A 261 -11.31 7.58 -17.40
C GLY A 261 -10.16 8.00 -16.49
N ARG A 262 -9.90 7.27 -15.39
CA ARG A 262 -8.79 7.58 -14.50
C ARG A 262 -7.47 7.18 -15.15
N VAL A 263 -6.54 8.14 -15.16
CA VAL A 263 -5.20 7.96 -15.72
C VAL A 263 -4.23 7.57 -14.62
N TYR A 264 -3.58 6.45 -14.85
CA TYR A 264 -2.50 5.88 -14.07
C TYR A 264 -1.18 6.32 -14.69
N PRO A 265 -0.30 7.02 -13.96
CA PRO A 265 0.89 7.65 -14.56
C PRO A 265 1.89 6.61 -15.07
N ALA A 266 2.68 7.03 -16.06
CA ALA A 266 3.82 6.26 -16.57
C ALA A 266 4.94 6.24 -15.52
N LEU A 267 5.35 5.04 -15.13
CA LEU A 267 6.46 4.80 -14.20
C LEU A 267 7.41 3.78 -14.84
N ALA A 268 8.72 4.03 -14.76
CA ALA A 268 9.73 3.21 -15.43
C ALA A 268 9.67 1.74 -14.96
N GLY A 269 9.70 0.81 -15.89
CA GLY A 269 9.61 -0.64 -15.70
C GLY A 269 8.32 -1.14 -15.06
N HIS A 270 7.41 -0.25 -14.70
CA HIS A 270 6.27 -0.56 -13.86
C HIS A 270 5.09 -1.11 -14.66
N TYR A 271 4.39 -2.09 -14.10
CA TYR A 271 3.08 -2.54 -14.54
C TYR A 271 2.20 -2.85 -13.32
N ARG A 272 0.88 -2.86 -13.51
CA ARG A 272 -0.04 -3.23 -12.44
C ARG A 272 -1.33 -3.85 -12.95
N PHE A 273 -1.89 -4.70 -12.10
CA PHE A 273 -3.27 -5.18 -12.16
C PHE A 273 -3.87 -4.98 -10.77
N PRO A 274 -4.46 -3.80 -10.49
CA PRO A 274 -4.80 -3.38 -9.13
C PRO A 274 -5.75 -4.33 -8.41
N PHE A 275 -6.62 -4.99 -9.16
CA PHE A 275 -7.60 -5.89 -8.59
C PHE A 275 -8.03 -6.95 -9.60
N ALA A 276 -7.92 -8.22 -9.21
CA ALA A 276 -8.50 -9.34 -9.94
C ALA A 276 -9.34 -10.19 -8.97
N PRO A 277 -10.48 -10.76 -9.41
CA PRO A 277 -11.27 -11.66 -8.58
C PRO A 277 -10.48 -12.89 -8.11
N PRO A 278 -10.93 -13.60 -7.06
CA PRO A 278 -10.34 -14.86 -6.65
C PRO A 278 -10.26 -15.84 -7.82
N GLY A 279 -9.11 -16.48 -7.95
CA GLY A 279 -8.82 -17.33 -9.10
C GLY A 279 -7.34 -17.61 -9.24
N ARG A 280 -6.99 -18.45 -10.22
CA ARG A 280 -5.60 -18.72 -10.55
C ARG A 280 -5.24 -18.06 -11.89
N TYR A 281 -4.15 -17.34 -11.88
CA TYR A 281 -3.73 -16.50 -13.00
C TYR A 281 -2.28 -16.75 -13.37
N PHE A 282 -1.94 -16.38 -14.60
CA PHE A 282 -0.61 -16.46 -15.17
C PHE A 282 -0.27 -15.11 -15.81
N LEU A 283 1.03 -14.81 -15.85
CA LEU A 283 1.54 -13.68 -16.62
C LEU A 283 2.04 -14.17 -17.97
N LYS A 284 1.53 -13.58 -19.05
CA LYS A 284 2.08 -13.72 -20.40
C LYS A 284 2.89 -12.47 -20.74
N ILE A 285 4.18 -12.68 -20.96
CA ILE A 285 5.14 -11.60 -21.19
C ILE A 285 5.60 -11.61 -22.64
N VAL A 286 5.56 -10.45 -23.29
CA VAL A 286 6.25 -10.19 -24.55
C VAL A 286 7.38 -9.21 -24.26
N PRO A 287 8.63 -9.68 -24.13
CA PRO A 287 9.78 -8.82 -23.84
C PRO A 287 10.08 -7.84 -24.99
N PRO A 288 10.63 -6.65 -24.71
CA PRO A 288 11.07 -5.72 -25.74
C PRO A 288 12.44 -6.11 -26.29
N GLY A 289 12.70 -5.79 -27.57
CA GLY A 289 14.03 -5.91 -28.17
C GLY A 289 14.62 -7.32 -28.10
N ALA A 290 15.84 -7.43 -27.57
CA ALA A 290 16.59 -8.69 -27.46
C ALA A 290 16.41 -9.39 -26.10
N TYR A 291 15.44 -8.98 -25.30
CA TYR A 291 15.13 -9.64 -24.03
C TYR A 291 14.34 -10.94 -24.25
N THR A 292 14.47 -11.87 -23.30
CA THR A 292 13.72 -13.13 -23.26
C THR A 292 13.10 -13.35 -21.89
N ALA A 293 11.94 -14.01 -21.88
CA ALA A 293 11.22 -14.45 -20.69
C ALA A 293 10.73 -15.90 -20.87
N PRO A 294 10.57 -16.69 -19.79
CA PRO A 294 11.01 -16.37 -18.44
C PRO A 294 12.54 -16.36 -18.31
N SER A 295 13.05 -15.64 -17.31
CA SER A 295 14.49 -15.66 -16.97
C SER A 295 14.96 -17.06 -16.58
N THR A 296 16.17 -17.39 -17.03
CA THR A 296 16.92 -18.61 -16.72
C THR A 296 18.06 -18.36 -15.72
N VAL A 297 18.31 -17.10 -15.35
CA VAL A 297 19.29 -16.73 -14.32
C VAL A 297 18.95 -17.43 -12.99
N PRO A 298 19.94 -18.03 -12.29
CA PRO A 298 19.72 -18.71 -11.02
C PRO A 298 19.02 -17.82 -9.98
N ARG A 299 18.06 -18.41 -9.26
CA ARG A 299 17.25 -17.71 -8.26
C ARG A 299 18.08 -16.97 -7.21
N GLU A 300 19.17 -17.58 -6.74
CA GLU A 300 20.12 -16.99 -5.79
C GLU A 300 20.79 -15.70 -6.30
N THR A 301 21.02 -15.60 -7.62
CA THR A 301 21.57 -14.38 -8.23
C THR A 301 20.52 -13.27 -8.26
N LEU A 302 19.28 -13.62 -8.60
CA LEU A 302 18.17 -12.67 -8.68
C LEU A 302 17.76 -12.15 -7.29
N ASP A 303 17.74 -13.01 -6.27
CA ASP A 303 17.42 -12.61 -4.89
C ASP A 303 18.46 -11.64 -4.29
N ALA A 304 19.69 -11.61 -4.84
CA ALA A 304 20.73 -10.67 -4.44
C ALA A 304 20.59 -9.28 -5.09
N LEU A 305 19.79 -9.16 -6.16
CA LEU A 305 19.56 -7.89 -6.85
C LEU A 305 18.65 -6.96 -6.04
N LYS A 306 18.89 -5.66 -6.21
CA LYS A 306 18.12 -4.60 -5.57
C LYS A 306 17.85 -3.50 -6.58
N ASP A 307 16.71 -2.84 -6.44
CA ASP A 307 16.40 -1.65 -7.23
C ASP A 307 17.27 -0.45 -6.86
N ALA A 308 17.08 0.67 -7.56
CA ALA A 308 17.81 1.92 -7.30
C ALA A 308 17.59 2.50 -5.89
N ALA A 309 16.49 2.13 -5.22
CA ALA A 309 16.17 2.51 -3.84
C ALA A 309 16.68 1.48 -2.81
N GLY A 310 17.41 0.44 -3.25
CA GLY A 310 17.96 -0.61 -2.41
C GLY A 310 16.93 -1.63 -1.91
N GLN A 311 15.72 -1.66 -2.48
CA GLN A 311 14.70 -2.66 -2.15
C GLN A 311 14.91 -3.95 -2.97
N PRO A 312 14.65 -5.12 -2.37
CA PRO A 312 14.67 -6.38 -3.11
C PRO A 312 13.44 -6.50 -4.02
N PHE A 313 13.59 -7.25 -5.12
CA PHE A 313 12.47 -7.61 -6.00
C PHE A 313 11.58 -8.70 -5.38
N ILE A 314 10.28 -8.63 -5.63
CA ILE A 314 9.27 -9.61 -5.20
C ILE A 314 9.17 -10.73 -6.24
N LEU A 315 9.96 -11.78 -6.07
CA LEU A 315 10.03 -12.92 -6.97
C LEU A 315 9.20 -14.11 -6.46
N ASN A 316 8.20 -14.52 -7.23
CA ASN A 316 7.33 -15.67 -6.94
C ASN A 316 7.18 -16.58 -8.18
N ALA A 317 6.27 -17.55 -8.16
CA ALA A 317 6.08 -18.46 -9.29
C ALA A 317 5.69 -17.72 -10.59
N ALA A 318 4.88 -16.65 -10.50
CA ALA A 318 4.43 -15.89 -11.66
C ALA A 318 5.55 -15.07 -12.33
N SER A 319 6.57 -14.67 -11.56
CA SER A 319 7.80 -14.06 -12.11
C SER A 319 8.48 -14.91 -13.19
N PHE A 320 8.25 -16.24 -13.15
CA PHE A 320 8.87 -17.22 -14.04
C PHE A 320 7.85 -17.97 -14.91
N GLY A 321 6.67 -17.37 -15.13
CA GLY A 321 5.59 -17.96 -15.95
C GLY A 321 4.76 -19.04 -15.24
N GLY A 322 4.99 -19.27 -13.95
CA GLY A 322 4.13 -20.10 -13.11
C GLY A 322 2.79 -19.43 -12.79
N GLY A 323 1.87 -20.18 -12.19
CA GLY A 323 0.57 -19.65 -11.76
C GLY A 323 0.63 -19.02 -10.37
N LEU A 324 -0.18 -17.99 -10.15
CA LEU A 324 -0.45 -17.39 -8.84
C LEU A 324 -1.94 -17.53 -8.52
N THR A 325 -2.28 -17.97 -7.31
CA THR A 325 -3.67 -18.07 -6.84
C THR A 325 -3.97 -16.88 -5.94
N LEU A 326 -5.00 -16.12 -6.30
CA LEU A 326 -5.58 -15.06 -5.46
C LEU A 326 -6.76 -15.67 -4.69
N ALA A 327 -6.70 -15.62 -3.37
CA ALA A 327 -7.72 -16.20 -2.50
C ALA A 327 -8.90 -15.24 -2.28
N ASP A 328 -8.57 -13.96 -2.22
CA ASP A 328 -9.50 -12.85 -2.11
C ASP A 328 -9.26 -11.90 -3.29
N PRO A 329 -10.22 -10.99 -3.55
CA PRO A 329 -9.96 -9.92 -4.48
C PRO A 329 -8.81 -9.01 -3.97
N GLU A 330 -7.63 -9.16 -4.55
CA GLU A 330 -6.41 -8.47 -4.13
C GLU A 330 -5.56 -8.07 -5.35
N PRO A 331 -4.59 -7.15 -5.18
CA PRO A 331 -3.69 -6.79 -6.26
C PRO A 331 -2.82 -7.98 -6.70
N PHE A 332 -2.64 -8.13 -8.00
CA PHE A 332 -1.69 -9.11 -8.52
C PHE A 332 -0.27 -8.56 -8.39
N TYR A 333 0.65 -9.34 -7.80
CA TYR A 333 2.02 -8.91 -7.61
C TYR A 333 3.04 -9.96 -8.09
N ALA A 334 4.01 -9.50 -8.85
CA ALA A 334 5.25 -10.21 -9.16
C ALA A 334 6.22 -9.18 -9.76
N ASP A 335 7.52 -9.36 -9.56
CA ASP A 335 8.52 -8.69 -10.40
C ASP A 335 9.05 -9.68 -11.41
N ILE A 336 9.31 -9.22 -12.63
CA ILE A 336 9.62 -10.06 -13.79
C ILE A 336 11.07 -9.78 -14.22
N PRO A 337 12.00 -10.70 -13.94
CA PRO A 337 13.34 -10.64 -14.51
C PRO A 337 13.29 -11.00 -16.01
N LEU A 338 13.95 -10.19 -16.82
CA LEU A 338 14.19 -10.47 -18.24
C LEU A 338 15.66 -10.72 -18.51
N ASP A 339 15.93 -11.77 -19.27
CA ASP A 339 17.27 -12.10 -19.71
C ASP A 339 17.58 -11.35 -20.99
N LYS A 340 18.60 -10.50 -20.96
CA LYS A 340 19.12 -9.91 -22.19
C LYS A 340 19.90 -10.97 -22.97
N ALA A 341 19.49 -11.25 -24.21
CA ALA A 341 20.29 -12.11 -25.07
C ALA A 341 21.70 -11.51 -25.21
N SER A 342 22.72 -12.28 -24.80
CA SER A 342 24.10 -11.84 -24.90
C SER A 342 24.51 -11.80 -26.37
N ASN A 343 24.76 -10.61 -26.90
CA ASN A 343 25.39 -10.43 -28.21
C ASN A 343 26.92 -10.50 -28.07
N SER A 344 27.44 -11.38 -27.21
CA SER A 344 28.87 -11.68 -27.16
C SER A 344 29.21 -12.66 -28.29
N ALA A 345 30.24 -12.35 -29.06
CA ALA A 345 30.70 -13.16 -30.18
C ALA A 345 32.18 -13.44 -30.01
N LEU A 346 32.52 -14.56 -29.37
CA LEU A 346 33.90 -14.87 -29.00
C LEU A 346 34.63 -15.57 -30.15
N LEU A 347 35.81 -15.05 -30.49
CA LEU A 347 36.79 -15.74 -31.33
C LEU A 347 37.95 -16.22 -30.45
N LEU A 348 38.21 -17.52 -30.48
CA LEU A 348 39.37 -18.14 -29.85
C LEU A 348 40.40 -18.53 -30.91
N THR A 349 41.64 -18.08 -30.75
CA THR A 349 42.77 -18.45 -31.62
C THR A 349 43.91 -19.03 -30.78
N LYS A 350 44.44 -20.19 -31.19
CA LYS A 350 45.61 -20.84 -30.58
C LYS A 350 46.71 -20.97 -31.62
N THR A 351 47.91 -20.53 -31.29
CA THR A 351 49.09 -20.65 -32.16
C THR A 351 50.27 -21.22 -31.38
N ALA A 352 51.01 -22.14 -32.00
CA ALA A 352 52.28 -22.64 -31.47
C ALA A 352 53.45 -21.83 -32.05
N SER A 353 54.53 -21.72 -31.28
CA SER A 353 55.79 -21.08 -31.69
C SER A 353 56.52 -21.84 -32.80
N VAL A 354 56.29 -23.14 -32.93
CA VAL A 354 56.91 -24.03 -33.93
C VAL A 354 55.86 -24.93 -34.59
N ARG A 355 56.14 -25.38 -35.82
CA ARG A 355 55.29 -26.33 -36.56
C ARG A 355 55.71 -27.79 -36.40
N GLN A 356 56.94 -28.02 -35.98
CA GLN A 356 57.53 -29.33 -35.69
C GLN A 356 58.36 -29.17 -34.42
N ALA A 357 58.32 -30.18 -33.56
CA ALA A 357 59.05 -30.22 -32.30
C ALA A 357 59.53 -31.66 -32.06
N SER A 358 60.69 -31.80 -31.45
CA SER A 358 61.26 -33.06 -31.01
C SER A 358 61.00 -33.27 -29.50
N PRO A 359 61.07 -34.51 -28.99
CA PRO A 359 61.01 -34.75 -27.56
C PRO A 359 62.07 -33.93 -26.80
N GLY A 360 61.62 -33.15 -25.80
CA GLY A 360 62.48 -32.25 -25.02
C GLY A 360 62.40 -30.77 -25.43
N ASP A 361 61.81 -30.45 -26.59
CA ASP A 361 61.62 -29.07 -27.02
C ASP A 361 60.56 -28.34 -26.18
N VAL A 362 60.78 -27.04 -25.95
CA VAL A 362 59.80 -26.16 -25.29
C VAL A 362 58.95 -25.49 -26.36
N ILE A 363 57.66 -25.82 -26.39
CA ILE A 363 56.69 -25.20 -27.30
C ILE A 363 55.92 -24.13 -26.54
N GLN A 364 56.12 -22.87 -26.93
CA GLN A 364 55.28 -21.78 -26.44
C GLN A 364 53.97 -21.74 -27.23
N TYR A 365 52.84 -21.71 -26.52
CA TYR A 365 51.52 -21.49 -27.08
C TYR A 365 51.04 -20.08 -26.74
N ARG A 366 50.43 -19.42 -27.74
CA ARG A 366 49.68 -18.18 -27.54
C ARG A 366 48.21 -18.46 -27.76
N ILE A 367 47.41 -18.16 -26.75
CA ILE A 367 45.96 -18.24 -26.78
C ILE A 367 45.42 -16.82 -26.76
N GLN A 368 44.62 -16.46 -27.76
CA GLN A 368 43.99 -15.16 -27.87
C GLN A 368 42.46 -15.34 -27.92
N VAL A 369 41.78 -14.74 -26.95
CA VAL A 369 40.32 -14.62 -26.92
C VAL A 369 39.97 -13.20 -27.33
N THR A 370 39.12 -13.03 -28.34
CA THR A 370 38.61 -11.73 -28.77
C THR A 370 37.09 -11.74 -28.72
N ASN A 371 36.50 -10.85 -27.94
CA ASN A 371 35.07 -10.60 -28.01
C ASN A 371 34.79 -9.64 -29.17
N ARG A 372 34.19 -10.15 -30.25
CA ARG A 372 33.72 -9.38 -31.41
C ARG A 372 32.26 -8.95 -31.28
N GLY A 373 31.63 -9.33 -30.16
CA GLY A 373 30.29 -8.90 -29.81
C GLY A 373 30.25 -7.48 -29.26
N THR A 374 29.05 -6.94 -29.12
CA THR A 374 28.83 -5.62 -28.49
C THR A 374 28.73 -5.71 -26.98
N ASP A 375 28.37 -6.89 -26.45
CA ASP A 375 28.17 -7.10 -25.02
C ASP A 375 29.41 -7.74 -24.40
N ALA A 376 29.77 -7.34 -23.18
CA ALA A 376 30.87 -7.93 -22.43
C ALA A 376 30.59 -9.42 -22.16
N ALA A 377 31.52 -10.30 -22.56
CA ALA A 377 31.45 -11.71 -22.20
C ALA A 377 31.87 -11.91 -20.74
N ARG A 378 31.08 -12.67 -19.98
CA ARG A 378 31.29 -12.94 -18.54
C ARG A 378 31.45 -14.44 -18.31
N ALA A 379 32.01 -14.83 -17.16
CA ALA A 379 32.19 -16.22 -16.73
C ALA A 379 32.87 -17.12 -17.79
N LEU A 380 33.95 -16.63 -18.40
CA LEU A 380 34.68 -17.39 -19.41
C LEU A 380 35.50 -18.52 -18.77
N HIS A 381 35.30 -19.73 -19.27
CA HIS A 381 36.12 -20.88 -18.93
C HIS A 381 36.82 -21.39 -20.19
N LEU A 382 38.15 -21.44 -20.15
CA LEU A 382 38.98 -22.00 -21.22
C LEU A 382 39.60 -23.31 -20.76
N SER A 383 39.43 -24.36 -21.55
CA SER A 383 40.06 -25.66 -21.34
C SER A 383 40.87 -26.04 -22.57
N ASP A 384 42.03 -26.64 -22.35
CA ASP A 384 42.94 -27.11 -23.39
C ASP A 384 43.49 -28.48 -23.01
N THR A 385 43.14 -29.50 -23.78
CA THR A 385 43.62 -30.86 -23.57
C THR A 385 44.95 -31.05 -24.29
N LEU A 386 46.03 -31.22 -23.53
CA LEU A 386 47.34 -31.49 -24.12
C LEU A 386 47.40 -32.93 -24.62
N PRO A 387 47.85 -33.18 -25.87
CA PRO A 387 48.04 -34.52 -26.39
C PRO A 387 49.18 -35.25 -25.66
N THR A 388 49.16 -36.58 -25.72
CA THR A 388 50.22 -37.43 -25.18
C THR A 388 51.59 -37.01 -25.70
N GLY A 389 52.56 -36.88 -24.79
CA GLY A 389 53.91 -36.42 -25.10
C GLY A 389 54.15 -34.92 -24.89
N LEU A 390 53.09 -34.12 -24.67
CA LEU A 390 53.21 -32.77 -24.13
C LEU A 390 52.91 -32.75 -22.64
N ARG A 391 53.68 -31.93 -21.92
CA ARG A 391 53.40 -31.60 -20.53
C ARG A 391 53.38 -30.09 -20.39
N TYR A 392 52.48 -29.59 -19.55
CA TYR A 392 52.47 -28.19 -19.21
C TYR A 392 53.64 -27.87 -18.26
N GLU A 393 54.43 -26.84 -18.60
CA GLU A 393 55.53 -26.36 -17.76
C GLU A 393 54.99 -25.31 -16.77
N ARG A 394 54.92 -25.65 -15.48
CA ARG A 394 54.40 -24.74 -14.43
C ARG A 394 55.21 -23.44 -14.34
N GLY A 395 54.51 -22.33 -14.15
CA GLY A 395 55.08 -20.99 -14.11
C GLY A 395 55.38 -20.40 -15.48
N SER A 396 54.97 -21.05 -16.56
CA SER A 396 55.17 -20.56 -17.93
C SER A 396 54.07 -19.61 -18.42
N THR A 397 52.94 -19.49 -17.71
CA THR A 397 51.82 -18.61 -18.08
C THR A 397 52.20 -17.13 -17.96
N ARG A 398 51.72 -16.33 -18.91
CA ARG A 398 51.81 -14.87 -18.87
C ARG A 398 50.49 -14.26 -19.33
N GLY A 399 50.08 -13.16 -18.71
CA GLY A 399 48.90 -12.38 -19.10
C GLY A 399 47.56 -12.85 -18.52
N THR A 400 47.55 -13.93 -17.73
CA THR A 400 46.40 -14.44 -16.98
C THR A 400 46.92 -15.26 -15.78
N ASP A 401 46.02 -15.66 -14.89
CA ASP A 401 46.32 -16.59 -13.79
C ASP A 401 46.78 -17.96 -14.31
N GLU A 402 47.60 -18.64 -13.51
CA GLU A 402 48.13 -19.98 -13.82
C GLU A 402 46.97 -21.00 -13.98
N PRO A 403 46.99 -21.85 -15.03
CA PRO A 403 45.93 -22.83 -15.24
C PRO A 403 45.97 -23.94 -14.19
N ARG A 404 44.79 -24.47 -13.87
CA ARG A 404 44.70 -25.73 -13.14
C ARG A 404 45.07 -26.87 -14.10
N VAL A 405 46.11 -27.62 -13.77
CA VAL A 405 46.57 -28.78 -14.54
C VAL A 405 46.02 -30.03 -13.89
N SER A 406 45.23 -30.82 -14.63
CA SER A 406 44.77 -32.12 -14.16
C SER A 406 45.90 -33.15 -14.25
N GLY A 407 45.84 -34.22 -13.45
CA GLY A 407 46.96 -35.15 -13.24
C GLY A 407 47.03 -36.31 -14.24
N ASP A 408 46.17 -36.29 -15.26
CA ASP A 408 45.93 -37.32 -16.26
C ASP A 408 46.68 -37.08 -17.58
#